data_AF-A0A495WHS5-F1
#
_entry.id   AF-A0A495WHS5-F1
#
_cell.length_a   1.000
_cell.length_b   1.000
_cell.length_c   1.000
_cell.angle_alpha   90.00
_cell.angle_beta   90.00
_cell.angle_gamma   90.00
#
_symmetry.space_group_name_H-M   'P 1'
#
loop_
_entity.id
_entity.type
_entity.pdbx_description
1 polymer ?
#
loop_
_entity_poly.entity_id
_entity_poly.type
_entity_poly.pdbx_seq_one_letter_code
_entity_poly.pdbx_strand_id
1 'polypeptide(L)'
;METFNFEHELLCIQEKLLNFAIALTHNPTYAWDLVQETNVKILENRNKFESHYYPIKIGYTFIKNLFISDRRKIKQLQEKAIILDPQDQYKIEGGEPVQINYDYNYILEVLNLLDNQSRKIIKLLIEGKRYAEISEILNIPEGTVKSQIHRIREQLKQSLAELLETDTKE
;
A
#
# COMPACT_ATOMS: atom_id res chain seq x y z
N MET A 1 18.08 29.41 17.55
CA MET A 1 17.48 28.06 17.51
C MET A 1 16.16 28.20 16.80
N GLU A 2 16.08 27.80 15.54
CA GLU A 2 14.80 27.82 14.81
C GLU A 2 13.86 26.87 15.52
N THR A 3 12.74 27.41 16.00
CA THR A 3 11.65 26.63 16.56
C THR A 3 11.11 25.73 15.45
N PHE A 4 11.40 24.44 15.58
CA PHE A 4 10.86 23.40 14.70
C PHE A 4 9.34 23.59 14.54
N ASN A 5 8.91 23.81 13.30
CA ASN A 5 7.50 23.97 12.96
C ASN A 5 6.99 22.70 12.24
N PHE A 6 6.44 21.78 13.04
CA PHE A 6 5.85 20.53 12.55
C PHE A 6 4.77 20.76 11.47
N GLU A 7 3.97 21.82 11.60
CA GLU A 7 2.91 22.14 10.65
C GLU A 7 3.50 22.53 9.29
N HIS A 8 4.57 23.32 9.29
CA HIS A 8 5.27 23.71 8.07
C HIS A 8 5.84 22.50 7.33
N GLU A 9 6.48 21.57 8.06
CA GLU A 9 6.98 20.34 7.42
C GLU A 9 5.87 19.46 6.87
N LEU A 10 4.77 19.32 7.61
CA LEU A 10 3.61 18.55 7.17
C LEU A 10 3.01 19.15 5.89
N LEU A 11 3.01 20.49 5.76
CA LEU A 11 2.61 21.19 4.54
C LEU A 11 3.56 20.91 3.38
N CYS A 12 4.88 20.95 3.58
CA CYS A 12 5.87 20.70 2.53
C CYS A 12 5.77 19.32 1.87
N ILE A 13 5.22 18.33 2.57
CA ILE A 13 5.07 16.97 2.03
C ILE A 13 3.67 16.66 1.48
N GLN A 14 2.67 17.55 1.66
CA GLN A 14 1.28 17.31 1.24
C GLN A 14 1.17 16.94 -0.23
N GLU A 15 1.84 17.69 -1.10
CA GLU A 15 1.77 17.48 -2.55
C GLU A 15 2.26 16.07 -2.92
N LYS A 16 3.35 15.62 -2.30
CA LYS A 16 3.90 14.28 -2.53
C LYS A 16 2.96 13.18 -2.04
N LEU A 17 2.32 13.39 -0.88
CA LEU A 17 1.31 12.48 -0.35
C LEU A 17 0.06 12.41 -1.25
N LEU A 18 -0.39 13.56 -1.76
CA LEU A 18 -1.54 13.66 -2.65
C LEU A 18 -1.26 12.98 -3.99
N ASN A 19 -0.11 13.23 -4.61
CA ASN A 19 0.28 12.57 -5.86
C ASN A 19 0.34 11.05 -5.70
N PHE A 20 0.88 10.57 -4.57
CA PHE A 20 0.88 9.14 -4.23
C PHE A 20 -0.54 8.58 -4.05
N ALA A 21 -1.42 9.31 -3.35
CA ALA A 21 -2.81 8.89 -3.14
C ALA A 21 -3.61 8.89 -4.46
N ILE A 22 -3.39 9.86 -5.35
CA ILE A 22 -4.02 9.91 -6.68
C ILE A 22 -3.59 8.70 -7.52
N ALA A 23 -2.27 8.42 -7.57
CA ALA A 23 -1.75 7.25 -8.27
C ALA A 23 -2.33 5.93 -7.73
N LEU A 24 -2.61 5.86 -6.43
CA LEU A 24 -3.17 4.68 -5.79
C LEU A 24 -4.69 4.53 -6.05
N THR A 25 -5.44 5.62 -5.97
CA THR A 25 -6.91 5.61 -5.99
C THR A 25 -7.50 5.77 -7.38
N HIS A 26 -6.78 6.40 -8.30
CA HIS A 26 -7.29 6.90 -9.59
C HIS A 26 -8.53 7.82 -9.44
N ASN A 27 -8.71 8.41 -8.26
CA ASN A 27 -9.84 9.30 -7.95
C ASN A 27 -9.33 10.46 -7.08
N PRO A 28 -9.34 11.70 -7.58
CA PRO A 28 -8.76 12.84 -6.87
C PRO A 28 -9.50 13.17 -5.57
N THR A 29 -10.83 13.04 -5.54
CA THR A 29 -11.63 13.30 -4.34
C THR A 29 -11.29 12.31 -3.23
N TYR A 30 -11.28 11.02 -3.56
CA TYR A 30 -10.93 9.98 -2.59
C TYR A 30 -9.46 10.07 -2.16
N ALA A 31 -8.55 10.46 -3.07
CA ALA A 31 -7.16 10.72 -2.72
C ALA A 31 -7.02 11.82 -1.66
N TRP A 32 -7.76 12.93 -1.83
CA TRP A 32 -7.81 14.01 -0.83
C TRP A 32 -8.29 13.50 0.53
N ASP A 33 -9.36 12.71 0.57
CA ASP A 33 -9.87 12.14 1.83
C ASP A 33 -8.82 11.28 2.54
N LEU A 34 -8.11 10.42 1.81
CA LEU A 34 -7.04 9.59 2.37
C LEU A 34 -5.88 10.42 2.95
N VAL A 35 -5.49 11.49 2.26
CA VAL A 35 -4.44 12.40 2.74
C VAL A 35 -4.91 13.14 3.99
N GLN A 36 -6.15 13.61 4.03
CA GLN A 36 -6.71 14.29 5.18
C GLN A 36 -6.78 13.38 6.41
N GLU A 37 -7.28 12.15 6.27
CA GLU A 37 -7.28 11.19 7.39
C GLU A 37 -5.86 10.83 7.84
N THR A 38 -4.92 10.76 6.89
CA THR A 38 -3.50 10.58 7.19
C THR A 38 -2.96 11.75 8.03
N ASN A 39 -3.25 12.99 7.66
CA ASN A 39 -2.85 14.19 8.39
C ASN A 39 -3.37 14.18 9.84
N VAL A 40 -4.63 13.78 10.05
CA VAL A 40 -5.21 13.63 11.39
C VAL A 40 -4.39 12.64 12.22
N LYS A 41 -4.12 11.43 11.70
CA LYS A 41 -3.34 10.41 12.41
C LYS A 41 -1.92 10.86 12.73
N ILE A 42 -1.31 11.62 11.84
CA ILE A 42 0.01 12.20 12.05
C ILE A 42 -0.02 13.20 13.20
N LEU A 43 -0.97 14.13 13.19
CA LEU A 43 -1.12 15.16 14.22
C LEU A 43 -1.45 14.58 15.60
N GLU A 44 -2.28 13.53 15.65
CA GLU A 44 -2.58 12.79 16.89
C GLU A 44 -1.34 12.13 17.49
N ASN A 45 -0.43 11.65 16.64
CA ASN A 45 0.79 10.98 17.05
C ASN A 45 2.01 11.90 17.09
N ARG A 46 1.82 13.23 17.03
CA ARG A 46 2.93 14.21 16.91
C ARG A 46 4.01 14.05 17.97
N ASN A 47 3.61 13.70 19.20
CA ASN A 47 4.53 13.55 20.34
C ASN A 47 5.49 12.35 20.20
N LYS A 48 5.22 11.42 19.27
CA LYS A 48 6.09 10.26 19.01
C LYS A 48 7.21 10.55 18.01
N PHE A 49 7.18 11.71 17.34
CA PHE A 49 8.23 12.10 16.40
C PHE A 49 9.33 12.86 17.15
N GLU A 50 10.22 12.11 17.81
CA GLU A 50 11.30 12.63 18.66
C GLU A 50 12.33 13.49 17.89
N SER A 51 12.40 13.35 16.56
CA SER A 51 13.47 13.89 15.74
C SER A 51 13.27 15.33 15.26
N HIS A 52 12.20 16.03 15.61
CA HIS A 52 11.87 17.32 14.98
C HIS A 52 11.86 17.20 13.45
N TYR A 53 11.31 16.08 12.94
CA TYR A 53 11.10 15.86 11.51
C TYR A 53 9.93 14.91 11.28
N TYR A 54 9.02 15.22 10.35
CA TYR A 54 7.99 14.28 9.93
C TYR A 54 8.47 13.37 8.77
N PRO A 55 8.62 12.04 8.98
CA PRO A 55 9.10 11.16 7.92
C PRO A 55 8.01 10.90 6.89
N ILE A 56 8.20 11.37 5.66
CA ILE A 56 7.29 11.14 4.53
C ILE A 56 6.89 9.66 4.32
N LYS A 57 7.80 8.73 4.66
CA LYS A 57 7.58 7.28 4.61
C LYS A 57 6.42 6.81 5.50
N ILE A 58 6.20 7.48 6.62
CA ILE A 58 5.08 7.19 7.54
C ILE A 58 3.77 7.61 6.88
N GLY A 59 3.75 8.73 6.16
CA GLY A 59 2.58 9.22 5.44
C GLY A 59 2.15 8.25 4.34
N TYR A 60 3.10 7.79 3.52
CA TYR A 60 2.83 6.74 2.53
C TYR A 60 2.32 5.45 3.17
N THR A 61 2.84 5.08 4.34
CA THR A 61 2.38 3.90 5.07
C THR A 61 0.93 4.07 5.54
N PHE A 62 0.56 5.22 6.09
CA PHE A 62 -0.81 5.50 6.50
C PHE A 62 -1.78 5.51 5.30
N ILE A 63 -1.47 6.23 4.23
CA ILE A 63 -2.30 6.28 3.01
C ILE A 63 -2.55 4.88 2.47
N LYS A 64 -1.50 4.07 2.32
CA LYS A 64 -1.63 2.70 1.84
C LYS A 64 -2.50 1.84 2.75
N ASN A 65 -2.29 1.93 4.07
CA ASN A 65 -3.06 1.13 5.03
C ASN A 65 -4.54 1.51 5.05
N LEU A 66 -4.85 2.81 4.94
CA LEU A 66 -6.20 3.33 4.80
C LEU A 66 -6.87 2.80 3.54
N PHE A 67 -6.22 2.98 2.39
CA PHE A 67 -6.74 2.51 1.11
C PHE A 67 -7.05 1.00 1.11
N ILE A 68 -6.13 0.17 1.60
CA ILE A 68 -6.33 -1.28 1.69
C ILE A 68 -7.47 -1.60 2.67
N SER A 69 -7.58 -0.89 3.79
CA SER A 69 -8.65 -1.07 4.76
C SER A 69 -10.03 -0.81 4.12
N ASP A 70 -10.18 0.30 3.42
CA ASP A 70 -11.46 0.70 2.82
C ASP A 70 -11.84 -0.19 1.64
N ARG A 71 -10.89 -0.56 0.77
CA ARG A 71 -11.14 -1.55 -0.29
C ARG A 71 -11.60 -2.89 0.27
N ARG A 72 -11.03 -3.33 1.39
CA ARG A 72 -11.47 -4.56 2.07
C ARG A 72 -12.87 -4.44 2.64
N LYS A 73 -13.23 -3.30 3.26
CA LYS A 73 -14.59 -3.05 3.75
C LYS A 73 -15.60 -3.10 2.59
N ILE A 74 -15.28 -2.45 1.46
CA ILE A 74 -16.12 -2.47 0.25
C ILE A 74 -16.31 -3.91 -0.24
N LYS A 75 -15.24 -4.69 -0.36
CA LYS A 75 -15.32 -6.09 -0.77
C LYS A 75 -16.19 -6.93 0.18
N GLN A 76 -16.03 -6.77 1.50
CA GLN A 76 -16.86 -7.45 2.48
C GLN A 76 -18.34 -7.05 2.40
N LEU A 77 -18.62 -5.77 2.12
CA LEU A 77 -19.99 -5.29 1.91
C LEU A 77 -20.58 -5.87 0.62
N GLN A 78 -19.79 -5.94 -0.46
CA GLN A 78 -20.21 -6.57 -1.72
C GLN A 78 -20.48 -8.07 -1.54
N GLU A 79 -19.58 -8.80 -0.88
CA GLU A 79 -19.78 -10.23 -0.56
C GLU A 79 -21.05 -10.47 0.27
N LYS A 80 -21.40 -9.55 1.19
CA LYS A 80 -22.64 -9.61 1.96
C LYS A 80 -23.88 -9.17 1.15
N ALA A 81 -23.73 -8.19 0.27
CA ALA A 81 -24.82 -7.68 -0.58
C ALA A 81 -25.21 -8.69 -1.67
N ILE A 82 -24.25 -9.46 -2.20
CA ILE A 82 -24.50 -10.57 -3.14
C ILE A 82 -25.40 -11.66 -2.53
N ILE A 83 -25.48 -11.77 -1.20
CA ILE A 83 -26.38 -12.69 -0.49
C ILE A 83 -27.81 -12.13 -0.39
N LEU A 84 -28.03 -10.83 -0.66
CA LEU A 84 -29.31 -10.15 -0.42
C LEU A 84 -29.99 -9.56 -1.67
N ASP A 85 -29.29 -9.21 -2.75
CA ASP A 85 -29.93 -8.93 -4.05
C ASP A 85 -28.86 -8.80 -5.18
N PRO A 86 -29.03 -9.39 -6.39
CA PRO A 86 -28.01 -9.34 -7.45
C PRO A 86 -27.86 -8.02 -8.21
N GLN A 87 -28.65 -6.98 -7.91
CA GLN A 87 -28.84 -5.83 -8.82
C GLN A 87 -27.99 -4.59 -8.51
N ASP A 88 -27.39 -4.46 -7.33
CA ASP A 88 -26.63 -3.24 -6.97
C ASP A 88 -25.12 -3.42 -7.13
N GLN A 89 -24.67 -3.53 -8.39
CA GLN A 89 -23.27 -3.33 -8.73
C GLN A 89 -22.97 -1.82 -8.68
N TYR A 90 -22.45 -1.35 -7.55
CA TYR A 90 -21.78 -0.05 -7.47
C TYR A 90 -20.64 -0.01 -8.51
N LYS A 91 -20.90 0.64 -9.65
CA LYS A 91 -19.88 1.03 -10.63
C LYS A 91 -18.93 1.99 -9.94
N ILE A 92 -17.72 1.52 -9.66
CA ILE A 92 -16.59 2.39 -9.37
C ILE A 92 -16.25 3.06 -10.70
N GLU A 93 -16.59 4.34 -10.85
CA GLU A 93 -16.26 5.12 -12.04
C GLU A 93 -14.74 5.17 -12.24
N GLY A 94 -14.32 4.83 -13.46
CA GLY A 94 -12.93 4.75 -13.86
C GLY A 94 -12.31 6.13 -14.02
N GLY A 95 -11.26 6.40 -13.25
CA GLY A 95 -10.21 7.32 -13.68
C GLY A 95 -9.36 6.64 -14.76
N GLU A 96 -8.86 7.44 -15.71
CA GLU A 96 -7.93 6.94 -16.73
C GLU A 96 -6.76 6.22 -16.05
N PRO A 97 -6.38 5.03 -16.54
CA PRO A 97 -5.21 4.35 -16.01
C PRO A 97 -4.00 5.25 -16.29
N VAL A 98 -3.43 5.83 -15.25
CA VAL A 98 -2.07 6.38 -15.35
C VAL A 98 -1.22 5.21 -15.81
N GLN A 99 -0.65 5.31 -17.02
CA GLN A 99 0.13 4.24 -17.63
C GLN A 99 1.39 3.99 -16.79
N ILE A 100 1.27 3.15 -15.77
CA ILE A 100 2.37 2.44 -15.11
C ILE A 100 2.69 1.20 -15.98
N ASN A 101 2.83 1.40 -17.30
CA ASN A 101 3.05 0.30 -18.25
C ASN A 101 4.51 -0.18 -18.23
N TYR A 102 5.46 0.68 -17.82
CA TYR A 102 6.87 0.32 -17.77
C TYR A 102 7.22 -0.56 -16.56
N ASP A 103 6.50 -0.47 -15.43
CA ASP A 103 6.80 -1.27 -14.23
C ASP A 103 6.12 -2.65 -14.20
N TYR A 104 5.06 -2.89 -14.98
CA TYR A 104 4.25 -4.11 -14.82
C TYR A 104 5.02 -5.37 -15.20
N ASN A 105 5.69 -5.37 -16.36
CA ASN A 105 6.51 -6.50 -16.81
C ASN A 105 7.70 -6.73 -15.87
N TYR A 106 8.31 -5.64 -15.40
CA TYR A 106 9.41 -5.68 -14.43
C TYR A 106 8.99 -6.29 -13.09
N ILE A 107 7.85 -5.86 -12.53
CA ILE A 107 7.28 -6.43 -11.31
C ILE A 107 6.97 -7.92 -11.51
N LEU A 108 6.45 -8.31 -12.68
CA LEU A 108 6.17 -9.72 -12.99
C LEU A 108 7.46 -10.55 -13.04
N GLU A 109 8.54 -10.04 -13.61
CA GLU A 109 9.85 -10.72 -13.64
C GLU A 109 10.39 -10.94 -12.22
N VAL A 110 10.37 -9.91 -11.37
CA VAL A 110 10.83 -10.05 -9.99
C VAL A 110 9.93 -11.01 -9.20
N LEU A 111 8.62 -11.00 -9.42
CA LEU A 111 7.70 -11.98 -8.81
C LEU A 111 7.92 -13.42 -9.32
N ASN A 112 8.45 -13.57 -10.54
CA ASN A 112 8.79 -14.88 -11.09
C ASN A 112 10.05 -15.50 -10.46
N LEU A 113 10.96 -14.68 -9.91
CA LEU A 113 12.11 -15.14 -9.12
C LEU A 113 11.71 -15.77 -7.78
N LEU A 114 10.50 -15.49 -7.29
CA LEU A 114 9.98 -16.08 -6.07
C LEU A 114 9.53 -17.52 -6.30
N ASP A 115 9.78 -18.38 -5.31
CA ASP A 115 9.25 -19.73 -5.26
C ASP A 115 7.70 -19.74 -5.23
N ASN A 116 7.11 -20.87 -5.61
CA ASN A 116 5.66 -21.01 -5.73
C ASN A 116 4.89 -20.69 -4.44
N GLN A 117 5.47 -20.97 -3.26
CA GLN A 117 4.80 -20.70 -1.99
C GLN A 117 4.83 -19.20 -1.68
N SER A 118 5.99 -18.56 -1.87
CA SER A 118 6.14 -17.12 -1.72
C SER A 118 5.22 -16.33 -2.66
N ARG A 119 5.08 -16.76 -3.91
CA ARG A 119 4.16 -16.14 -4.88
C ARG A 119 2.70 -16.20 -4.43
N LYS A 120 2.27 -17.35 -3.88
CA LYS A 120 0.91 -17.50 -3.31
C LYS A 120 0.67 -16.55 -2.14
N ILE A 121 1.64 -16.43 -1.22
CA ILE A 121 1.55 -15.52 -0.08
C ILE A 121 1.43 -14.06 -0.55
N ILE A 122 2.25 -13.63 -1.50
CA ILE A 122 2.20 -12.28 -2.07
C ILE A 122 0.88 -12.03 -2.80
N LYS A 123 0.37 -13.00 -3.57
CA LYS A 123 -0.92 -12.88 -4.24
C LYS A 123 -2.06 -12.63 -3.24
N LEU A 124 -2.14 -13.43 -2.18
CA LEU A 124 -3.15 -13.27 -1.13
C LEU A 124 -3.02 -11.92 -0.40
N LEU A 125 -1.78 -11.44 -0.22
CA LEU A 125 -1.52 -10.12 0.36
C LEU A 125 -2.02 -8.99 -0.54
N ILE A 126 -1.79 -9.10 -1.86
CA ILE A 126 -2.29 -8.16 -2.87
C ILE A 126 -3.82 -8.16 -2.93
N GLU A 127 -4.44 -9.34 -2.75
CA GLU A 127 -5.91 -9.48 -2.62
C GLU A 127 -6.47 -8.89 -1.31
N GLY A 128 -5.61 -8.38 -0.42
CA GLY A 128 -5.98 -7.69 0.80
C GLY A 128 -6.26 -8.61 2.00
N LYS A 129 -5.83 -9.89 1.95
CA LYS A 129 -6.01 -10.83 3.06
C LYS A 129 -5.14 -10.47 4.27
N ARG A 130 -5.66 -10.66 5.48
CA ARG A 130 -4.92 -10.56 6.76
C ARG A 130 -3.99 -11.75 6.92
N TYR A 131 -2.97 -11.59 7.75
CA TYR A 131 -2.03 -12.68 8.03
C TYR A 131 -2.70 -13.93 8.62
N ALA A 132 -3.72 -13.74 9.47
CA ALA A 132 -4.54 -14.84 9.98
C ALA A 132 -5.32 -15.56 8.86
N GLU A 133 -5.94 -14.83 7.93
CA GLU A 133 -6.64 -15.44 6.79
C GLU A 133 -5.67 -16.19 5.86
N ILE A 134 -4.46 -15.67 5.65
CA ILE A 134 -3.41 -16.34 4.86
C ILE A 134 -2.96 -17.63 5.56
N SER A 135 -2.80 -17.58 6.89
CA SER A 135 -2.45 -18.74 7.72
C SER A 135 -3.48 -19.86 7.55
N GLU A 136 -4.77 -19.52 7.56
CA GLU A 136 -5.88 -20.47 7.35
C GLU A 136 -5.89 -21.03 5.91
N ILE A 137 -5.80 -20.16 4.90
CA ILE A 137 -5.86 -20.56 3.47
C ILE A 137 -4.70 -21.49 3.10
N LEU A 138 -3.49 -21.21 3.61
CA LEU A 138 -2.29 -21.97 3.28
C LEU A 138 -1.99 -23.09 4.29
N ASN A 139 -2.79 -23.21 5.35
CA ASN A 139 -2.61 -24.17 6.44
C ASN A 139 -1.19 -24.15 7.04
N ILE A 140 -0.65 -22.95 7.28
CA ILE A 140 0.66 -22.72 7.90
C ILE A 140 0.50 -21.78 9.11
N PRO A 141 1.35 -21.85 10.14
CA PRO A 141 1.25 -20.96 11.30
C PRO A 141 1.38 -19.48 10.92
N GLU A 142 0.63 -18.59 11.58
CA GLU A 142 0.71 -17.13 11.34
C GLU A 142 2.14 -16.59 11.57
N GLY A 143 2.89 -17.17 12.51
CA GLY A 143 4.32 -16.85 12.72
C GLY A 143 5.19 -17.16 11.50
N THR A 144 4.88 -18.26 10.79
CA THR A 144 5.53 -18.63 9.53
C THR A 144 5.13 -17.69 8.41
N VAL A 145 3.85 -17.29 8.33
CA VAL A 145 3.41 -16.26 7.36
C VAL A 145 4.19 -14.97 7.55
N LYS A 146 4.33 -14.49 8.79
CA LYS A 146 5.08 -13.27 9.11
C LYS A 146 6.56 -13.36 8.72
N SER A 147 7.24 -14.44 9.12
CA SER A 147 8.65 -14.64 8.81
C SER A 147 8.91 -14.82 7.31
N GLN A 148 7.99 -15.49 6.60
CA GLN A 148 8.10 -15.68 5.16
C GLN A 148 7.85 -14.38 4.40
N ILE A 149 6.85 -13.57 4.77
CA ILE A 149 6.64 -12.24 4.19
C ILE A 149 7.88 -11.36 4.39
N HIS A 150 8.51 -11.41 5.56
CA HIS A 150 9.75 -10.67 5.80
C HIS A 150 10.87 -11.10 4.85
N ARG A 151 11.10 -12.41 4.70
CA ARG A 151 12.10 -12.96 3.77
C ARG A 151 11.82 -12.57 2.32
N ILE A 152 10.57 -12.67 1.90
CA ILE A 152 10.16 -12.28 0.55
C ILE A 152 10.45 -10.80 0.30
N ARG A 153 10.18 -9.91 1.27
CA ARG A 153 10.50 -8.48 1.13
C ARG A 153 11.99 -8.21 0.98
N GLU A 154 12.84 -8.90 1.74
CA GLU A 154 14.29 -8.77 1.60
C GLU A 154 14.78 -9.27 0.24
N GLN A 155 14.29 -10.42 -0.21
CA GLN A 155 14.62 -10.96 -1.53
C GLN A 155 14.18 -10.01 -2.65
N LEU A 156 12.94 -9.51 -2.59
CA LEU A 156 12.43 -8.53 -3.56
C LEU A 156 13.27 -7.26 -3.57
N LYS A 157 13.67 -6.76 -2.38
CA LYS A 157 14.50 -5.56 -2.27
C LYS A 157 15.89 -5.75 -2.89
N GLN A 158 16.50 -6.91 -2.69
CA GLN A 158 17.79 -7.25 -3.30
C GLN A 158 17.69 -7.37 -4.81
N SER A 159 16.72 -8.14 -5.31
CA SER A 159 16.51 -8.29 -6.76
C SER A 159 16.21 -6.95 -7.43
N LEU A 160 15.39 -6.10 -6.80
CA LEU A 160 15.11 -4.76 -7.31
C LEU A 160 16.37 -3.88 -7.34
N ALA A 161 17.22 -3.96 -6.30
CA ALA A 161 18.46 -3.19 -6.26
C ALA A 161 19.45 -3.64 -7.34
N GLU A 162 19.65 -4.94 -7.51
CA GLU A 162 20.52 -5.52 -8.54
C GLU A 162 20.06 -5.12 -9.96
N LEU A 163 18.75 -5.14 -10.20
CA LEU A 163 18.16 -4.77 -11.48
C LEU A 163 18.23 -3.25 -11.76
N LEU A 164 18.09 -2.40 -10.74
CA LEU A 164 18.26 -0.94 -10.90
C LEU A 164 19.73 -0.56 -11.14
N GLU A 165 20.68 -1.36 -10.68
CA GLU A 165 22.10 -1.20 -10.98
C GLU A 165 22.48 -1.63 -12.40
N THR A 166 21.70 -2.50 -13.06
CA THR A 166 21.93 -2.89 -14.46
C THR A 166 21.42 -1.84 -15.45
N ASP A 167 20.31 -1.17 -15.15
CA ASP A 167 19.71 -0.14 -16.02
C ASP A 167 20.48 1.19 -16.03
N THR A 168 21.40 1.42 -15.08
CA THR A 168 22.23 2.64 -15.03
C THR A 168 23.57 2.51 -15.78
N LYS A 169 23.85 1.34 -16.37
CA LYS A 169 25.08 1.04 -17.11
C LYS A 169 24.91 0.92 -18.62
N GLU A 170 23.70 1.12 -19.14
CA GLU A 170 23.42 1.30 -20.57
C GLU A 170 23.11 2.76 -20.90
#